data_AF-A0A936B9D1-F1
#
_entry.id   AF-A0A936B9D1-F1
#
_cell.length_a   1.000
_cell.length_b   1.000
_cell.length_c   1.000
_cell.angle_alpha   90.00
_cell.angle_beta   90.00
_cell.angle_gamma   90.00
#
_symmetry.space_group_name_H-M   'P 1'
#
loop_
_entity.id
_entity.type
_entity.pdbx_description
1 polymer ?
#
loop_
_entity_poly.entity_id
_entity_poly.type
_entity_poly.pdbx_seq_one_letter_code
_entity_poly.pdbx_strand_id
1 'polypeptide(L)'
;MAGNQDGSGFDLTGTFAERVLPDLDKDLLPASQMGCNTILNGPTTGLVQLPAGYSQPFFALHRPAPPQGFEFDWGTWVVGIEVVNGRPLIRYLVHFDYEI
;
A
#
# COMPACT_ATOMS: atom_id res chain seq x y z
N MET A 1 -2.71 -12.49 11.15
CA MET A 1 -3.33 -11.42 10.34
C MET A 1 -3.52 -12.03 8.96
N ALA A 2 -4.75 -12.14 8.47
CA ALA A 2 -5.02 -12.62 7.13
C ALA A 2 -5.13 -11.39 6.22
N GLY A 3 -4.31 -11.34 5.17
CA GLY A 3 -4.44 -10.39 4.07
C GLY A 3 -4.89 -11.14 2.83
N ASN A 4 -5.74 -10.51 2.02
CA ASN A 4 -6.12 -11.04 0.71
C ASN A 4 -5.35 -10.22 -0.35
N GLN A 5 -4.73 -10.89 -1.32
CA GLN A 5 -4.26 -10.22 -2.53
C GLN A 5 -5.45 -10.10 -3.48
N ASP A 6 -5.83 -8.87 -3.79
CA ASP A 6 -6.87 -8.59 -4.76
C ASP A 6 -6.23 -8.60 -6.16
N GLY A 7 -6.41 -9.70 -6.89
CA GLY A 7 -5.75 -9.96 -8.17
C GLY A 7 -5.57 -11.45 -8.46
N SER A 8 -4.85 -12.14 -7.56
CA SER A 8 -4.51 -13.56 -7.71
C SER A 8 -5.51 -14.53 -7.05
N GLY A 9 -6.30 -14.05 -6.08
CA GLY A 9 -7.25 -14.87 -5.31
C GLY A 9 -6.60 -15.91 -4.39
N PHE A 10 -5.27 -15.87 -4.23
CA PHE A 10 -4.55 -16.77 -3.33
C PHE A 10 -4.48 -16.22 -1.91
N ASP A 11 -4.61 -17.11 -0.94
CA ASP A 11 -4.36 -16.78 0.46
C ASP A 11 -2.89 -16.38 0.64
N LEU A 12 -2.65 -15.25 1.33
CA LEU A 12 -1.31 -14.90 1.79
C LEU A 12 -0.88 -15.85 2.90
N THR A 13 -0.22 -16.95 2.53
CA THR A 13 0.36 -17.92 3.47
C THR A 13 1.78 -17.53 3.85
N GLY A 14 2.06 -17.45 5.16
CA GLY A 14 3.39 -17.13 5.71
C GLY A 14 3.31 -16.12 6.84
N THR A 15 4.45 -15.78 7.42
CA THR A 15 4.55 -14.71 8.42
C THR A 15 4.56 -13.33 7.74
N PHE A 16 4.29 -12.30 8.53
CA PHE A 16 4.40 -10.91 8.08
C PHE A 16 5.81 -10.59 7.55
N ALA A 17 6.85 -11.12 8.20
CA ALA A 17 8.24 -10.91 7.81
C ALA A 17 8.57 -11.54 6.45
N GLU A 18 7.90 -12.64 6.09
CA GLU A 18 8.14 -13.33 4.81
C GLU A 18 7.33 -12.73 3.67
N ARG A 19 6.15 -12.18 3.95
CA ARG A 19 5.19 -11.76 2.92
C ARG A 19 4.99 -10.27 2.78
N VAL A 20 5.08 -9.52 3.87
CA VAL A 20 4.75 -8.09 3.87
C VAL A 20 5.99 -7.23 4.02
N LEU A 21 6.96 -7.67 4.83
CA LEU A 21 8.20 -6.93 5.04
C LEU A 21 8.98 -6.65 3.73
N PRO A 22 9.11 -7.59 2.78
CA PRO A 22 9.81 -7.30 1.52
C PRO A 22 9.17 -6.15 0.72
N ASP A 23 7.83 -6.09 0.69
CA ASP A 23 7.09 -5.06 -0.04
C ASP A 23 7.15 -3.69 0.68
N LEU A 24 7.22 -3.71 2.01
CA LEU A 24 7.50 -2.52 2.80
C LEU A 24 8.90 -1.97 2.51
N ASP A 25 9.91 -2.85 2.47
CA ASP A 25 11.28 -2.46 2.17
C ASP A 25 11.42 -1.94 0.72
N LYS A 26 10.69 -2.55 -0.22
CA LYS A 26 10.69 -2.18 -1.64
C LYS A 26 10.01 -0.84 -1.90
N ASP A 27 8.86 -0.57 -1.30
CA ASP A 27 8.01 0.56 -1.72
C ASP A 27 7.75 1.60 -0.62
N LEU A 28 7.62 1.20 0.65
CA LEU A 28 7.36 2.15 1.74
C LEU A 28 8.61 2.94 2.14
N LEU A 29 9.74 2.25 2.36
CA LEU A 29 10.98 2.90 2.78
C LEU A 29 11.56 3.89 1.75
N PRO A 30 11.56 3.58 0.44
CA PRO A 30 12.04 4.52 -0.58
C PRO A 30 10.93 5.42 -1.14
N ALA A 31 9.74 5.45 -0.54
CA ALA A 31 8.67 6.35 -0.97
C ALA A 31 9.16 7.81 -0.94
N SER A 32 9.00 8.50 -2.06
CA SER A 32 9.45 9.89 -2.23
C SER A 32 8.29 10.89 -2.30
N GLN A 33 7.06 10.38 -2.34
CA GLN A 33 5.84 11.17 -2.40
C GLN A 33 4.88 10.75 -1.29
N MET A 34 4.14 11.73 -0.76
CA MET A 34 3.15 11.49 0.29
C MET A 34 1.85 12.22 -0.01
N GLY A 35 0.74 11.48 0.03
CA GLY A 35 -0.62 12.01 -0.03
C GLY A 35 -1.33 11.91 1.32
N CYS A 36 -2.12 12.92 1.68
CA CYS A 36 -2.99 12.90 2.86
C CYS A 36 -4.42 12.64 2.40
N ASN A 37 -5.03 11.53 2.83
CA ASN A 37 -6.38 11.10 2.43
C ASN A 37 -6.61 11.06 0.91
N THR A 38 -5.54 10.99 0.13
CA THR A 38 -5.53 10.89 -1.32
C THR A 38 -4.60 9.74 -1.68
N ILE A 39 -5.11 8.73 -2.38
CA ILE A 39 -4.29 7.63 -2.85
C ILE A 39 -3.48 8.11 -4.05
N LEU A 40 -2.16 8.01 -3.98
CA LEU A 40 -1.26 8.25 -5.10
C LEU A 40 -1.05 6.91 -5.83
N ASN A 41 -0.98 6.94 -7.16
CA ASN A 41 -0.74 5.75 -7.97
C ASN A 41 0.08 6.09 -9.21
N GLY A 42 0.73 5.07 -9.77
CA GLY A 42 1.32 5.14 -11.11
C GLY A 42 0.33 4.70 -12.20
N PRO A 43 0.82 4.53 -13.43
CA PRO A 43 0.02 4.01 -14.55
C PRO A 43 -0.65 2.68 -14.19
N THR A 44 -1.96 2.60 -14.42
CA THR A 44 -2.76 1.38 -14.19
C THR A 44 -4.02 1.40 -15.04
N THR A 45 -4.55 0.22 -15.35
CA THR A 45 -5.84 0.01 -16.03
C THR A 45 -6.98 -0.24 -15.05
N GLY A 46 -6.67 -0.51 -13.78
CA GLY A 46 -7.63 -0.80 -12.72
C GLY A 46 -8.04 0.44 -11.91
N LEU A 47 -9.13 0.30 -11.15
CA LEU A 47 -9.53 1.32 -10.17
C LEU A 47 -8.68 1.18 -8.92
N VAL A 48 -7.98 2.27 -8.54
CA VAL A 48 -7.25 2.34 -7.27
C VAL A 48 -8.15 2.98 -6.23
N GLN A 49 -8.75 2.13 -5.39
CA GLN A 49 -9.64 2.55 -4.32
C GLN A 49 -9.44 1.66 -3.09
N LEU A 50 -9.63 2.23 -1.91
CA LEU A 50 -9.61 1.44 -0.69
C LEU A 50 -10.83 0.50 -0.63
N PRO A 51 -10.68 -0.70 -0.03
CA PRO A 51 -11.82 -1.58 0.21
C PRO A 51 -12.91 -0.92 1.05
N ALA A 52 -14.15 -1.37 0.89
CA ALA A 52 -15.26 -0.88 1.68
C ALA A 52 -15.00 -1.06 3.19
N GLY A 53 -15.25 -0.01 3.98
CA GLY A 53 -15.02 0.00 5.43
C GLY A 53 -13.66 0.57 5.88
N TYR A 54 -12.77 0.90 4.95
CA TYR A 54 -11.47 1.53 5.21
C TYR A 54 -11.60 3.05 5.08
N SER A 55 -12.28 3.67 6.04
CA SER A 55 -12.66 5.10 6.01
C SER A 55 -11.85 5.99 6.95
N GLN A 56 -10.85 5.44 7.64
CA GLN A 56 -10.02 6.19 8.59
C GLN A 56 -9.09 7.16 7.86
N PRO A 57 -8.67 8.26 8.51
CA PRO A 57 -7.63 9.12 7.95
C PRO A 57 -6.37 8.31 7.62
N PHE A 58 -5.76 8.58 6.47
CA PHE A 58 -4.62 7.82 6.00
C PHE A 58 -3.54 8.68 5.35
N PHE A 59 -2.33 8.14 5.35
CA PHE A 59 -1.24 8.61 4.51
C PHE A 59 -1.01 7.61 3.37
N ALA A 60 -0.84 8.09 2.16
CA ALA A 60 -0.39 7.30 1.01
C ALA A 60 1.08 7.61 0.78
N LEU A 61 1.96 6.64 1.00
CA LEU A 61 3.40 6.73 0.75
C LEU A 61 3.67 6.06 -0.59
N HIS A 62 4.10 6.85 -1.58
CA HIS A 62 4.25 6.41 -2.95
C HIS A 62 5.71 6.45 -3.40
N ARG A 63 6.14 5.33 -3.99
CA ARG A 63 7.37 5.21 -4.76
C ARG A 63 7.00 5.24 -6.25
N PRO A 64 7.37 6.31 -6.98
CA PRO A 64 7.15 6.35 -8.42
C PRO A 64 8.03 5.33 -9.14
N ALA A 65 7.64 5.00 -10.37
CA ALA A 65 8.48 4.21 -11.25
C ALA A 65 9.84 4.90 -11.50
N PRO A 66 10.93 4.13 -11.61
CA PRO A 66 12.23 4.69 -11.93
C PRO A 66 12.19 5.41 -13.29
N PRO A 67 12.79 6.61 -13.43
CA PRO A 67 12.67 7.45 -14.63
C PRO A 67 13.11 6.80 -15.96
N GLN A 68 13.96 5.77 -15.89
CA GLN A 68 14.49 5.03 -17.05
C GLN A 68 14.21 3.53 -16.96
N GLY A 69 13.24 3.12 -16.14
CA GLY A 69 12.88 1.70 -15.97
C GLY A 69 11.47 1.39 -16.46
N PHE A 70 10.93 0.27 -15.97
CA PHE A 70 9.58 -0.17 -16.31
C PHE A 70 8.54 0.76 -15.67
N GLU A 71 7.65 1.33 -16.50
CA GLU A 71 6.69 2.36 -16.04
C GLU A 71 5.67 1.84 -15.02
N PHE A 72 5.43 0.53 -15.01
CA PHE A 72 4.53 -0.12 -14.07
C PHE A 72 5.25 -0.62 -12.79
N ASP A 73 6.58 -0.48 -12.69
CA ASP A 73 7.29 -0.75 -11.45
C ASP A 73 7.17 0.44 -10.49
N TRP A 74 5.96 0.69 -10.00
CA TRP A 74 5.64 1.64 -8.95
C TRP A 74 4.96 0.93 -7.78
N GLY A 75 4.91 1.57 -6.61
CA GLY A 75 4.19 1.02 -5.46
C GLY A 75 3.69 2.10 -4.51
N THR A 76 2.54 1.87 -3.90
CA THR A 76 1.94 2.76 -2.91
C THR A 76 1.49 1.98 -1.69
N TRP A 77 1.93 2.43 -0.52
CA TRP A 77 1.39 1.99 0.75
C TRP A 77 0.41 3.01 1.30
N VAL A 78 -0.83 2.59 1.52
CA VAL A 78 -1.80 3.35 2.31
C VAL A 78 -1.75 2.89 3.76
N VAL A 79 -1.43 3.83 4.64
CA VAL A 79 -1.34 3.62 6.09
C VAL A 79 -2.52 4.30 6.77
N GLY A 80 -3.52 3.51 7.15
CA GLY A 80 -4.68 3.99 7.89
C GLY A 80 -4.34 4.22 9.36
N ILE A 81 -4.70 5.39 9.89
CA ILE A 81 -4.41 5.79 11.26
C ILE A 81 -5.70 5.96 12.06
N GLU A 82 -5.70 5.46 13.28
CA GLU A 82 -6.75 5.70 14.27
C GLU A 82 -6.13 6.31 15.53
N VAL A 83 -6.78 7.31 16.11
CA VAL A 83 -6.32 7.92 17.37
C VAL A 83 -7.08 7.30 18.53
N VAL A 84 -6.39 6.51 19.36
CA VAL A 84 -6.95 5.88 20.56
C VAL A 84 -6.28 6.49 21.79
N ASN A 85 -7.05 7.10 22.68
CA ASN A 85 -6.55 7.79 23.88
C ASN A 85 -5.43 8.81 23.58
N GLY A 86 -5.58 9.56 22.48
CA GLY A 86 -4.60 10.56 22.04
C GLY A 86 -3.33 9.99 21.39
N ARG A 87 -3.25 8.69 21.15
CA ARG A 87 -2.10 8.04 20.48
C ARG A 87 -2.49 7.58 19.08
N PRO A 88 -1.74 7.95 18.02
CA PRO A 88 -1.97 7.41 16.70
C PRO A 88 -1.52 5.96 16.65
N LEU A 89 -2.40 5.09 16.15
CA LEU A 89 -2.14 3.67 15.92
C LEU A 89 -2.38 3.37 14.45
N ILE A 90 -1.57 2.47 13.89
CA ILE A 90 -1.80 1.94 12.54
C ILE A 90 -2.99 0.98 12.64
N ARG A 91 -4.06 1.29 11.92
CA ARG A 91 -5.28 0.48 11.88
C ARG A 91 -5.24 -0.54 10.75
N TYR A 92 -4.70 -0.14 9.61
CA TYR A 92 -4.55 -1.01 8.45
C TYR A 92 -3.38 -0.56 7.58
N LEU A 93 -2.88 -1.50 6.79
CA LEU A 93 -1.96 -1.27 5.69
C LEU A 93 -2.60 -1.87 4.43
N VAL A 94 -2.63 -1.10 3.34
CA VAL A 94 -3.02 -1.57 2.01
C VAL A 94 -1.91 -1.21 1.05
N HIS A 95 -1.43 -2.19 0.31
CA HIS A 95 -0.42 -1.99 -0.71
C HIS A 95 -1.08 -2.05 -2.08
N PHE A 96 -0.72 -1.09 -2.93
CA PHE A 96 -1.11 -1.04 -4.32
C PHE A 96 0.16 -1.07 -5.16
N ASP A 97 0.24 -2.04 -6.04
CA ASP A 97 1.27 -2.17 -7.06
C ASP A 97 0.63 -2.66 -8.37
N TYR A 98 1.46 -2.79 -9.41
CA TYR A 98 1.03 -3.40 -10.66
C TYR A 98 1.22 -4.91 -10.59
N GLU A 99 0.14 -5.66 -10.78
CA GLU A 99 0.17 -7.12 -10.86
C GLU A 99 0.86 -7.55 -12.17
N ILE A 100 1.94 -8.32 -12.06
CA ILE A 100 2.66 -8.94 -13.18
C ILE A 100 2.11 -10.34 -13.43
#